data_AF-A0A2T0YC40-F1
#
_entry.id   AF-A0A2T0YC40-F1
#
_cell.length_a   1.000
_cell.length_b   1.000
_cell.length_c   1.000
_cell.angle_alpha   90.00
_cell.angle_beta   90.00
_cell.angle_gamma   90.00
#
_symmetry.space_group_name_H-M   'P 1'
#
loop_
_entity.id
_entity.type
_entity.pdbx_description
1 polymer ?
#
loop_
_entity_poly.entity_id
_entity_poly.type
_entity_poly.pdbx_seq_one_letter_code
_entity_poly.pdbx_strand_id
1 'polypeptide(L)'
;MGDAIVLLREKRIGWGGLGDAIRALRDCEVLGDYEERELTFVIRGLRQHRAITDFTLLDDHRILVIRRGLPDLVIYIGSEYQPTAHSVRSAIDRFGQFDIFAATNPNSDPTVEATEVAELGEIRVLKWRETLAALHK
;
A
#
# COMPACT_ATOMS: atom_id res chain seq x y z
N MET A 1 8.89 10.99 5.59
CA MET A 1 7.64 11.37 4.91
C MET A 1 6.42 10.85 5.66
N GLY A 2 6.45 9.65 6.24
CA GLY A 2 5.41 9.13 7.14
C GLY A 2 4.93 10.09 8.24
N ASP A 3 5.85 10.75 8.96
CA ASP A 3 5.48 11.69 10.04
C ASP A 3 4.59 12.86 9.58
N ALA A 4 4.78 13.32 8.33
CA ALA A 4 3.94 14.38 7.77
C ALA A 4 2.52 13.89 7.48
N ILE A 5 2.36 12.66 6.98
CA ILE A 5 1.04 12.05 6.72
C ILE A 5 0.29 11.84 8.05
N VAL A 6 1.00 11.34 9.07
CA VAL A 6 0.44 11.17 10.42
C VAL A 6 -0.03 12.53 10.96
N LEU A 7 0.80 13.56 10.89
CA LEU A 7 0.46 14.91 11.33
C LEU A 7 -0.75 15.50 10.57
N LEU A 8 -0.81 15.32 9.24
CA LEU A 8 -1.93 15.77 8.43
C LEU A 8 -3.23 15.07 8.86
N ARG A 9 -3.18 13.77 9.16
CA ARG A 9 -4.32 13.01 9.67
C ARG A 9 -4.76 13.50 11.05
N GLU A 10 -3.83 13.73 11.96
CA GLU A 10 -4.11 14.28 13.30
C GLU A 10 -4.76 15.68 13.23
N LYS A 11 -4.32 16.49 12.27
CA LYS A 11 -4.81 17.87 12.06
C LYS A 11 -6.06 17.94 11.19
N ARG A 12 -6.57 16.80 10.68
CA ARG A 12 -7.67 16.74 9.70
C ARG A 12 -7.38 17.66 8.51
N ILE A 13 -6.23 17.47 7.89
CA ILE A 13 -5.83 18.16 6.66
C ILE A 13 -5.79 17.11 5.55
N GLY A 14 -6.59 17.33 4.51
CA GLY A 14 -6.67 16.42 3.36
C GLY A 14 -5.41 16.50 2.52
N TRP A 15 -4.97 15.35 2.01
CA TRP A 15 -3.81 15.24 1.14
C TRP A 15 -4.07 14.16 0.08
N GLY A 16 -3.48 14.32 -1.10
CA GLY A 16 -3.74 13.46 -2.26
C GLY A 16 -3.61 14.21 -3.58
N GLY A 17 -4.01 13.55 -4.67
CA GLY A 17 -4.03 14.16 -6.00
C GLY A 17 -5.25 15.06 -6.24
N LEU A 18 -5.30 15.72 -7.40
CA LEU A 18 -6.46 16.54 -7.79
C LEU A 18 -7.77 15.72 -7.85
N GLY A 19 -7.69 14.45 -8.25
CA GLY A 19 -8.83 13.53 -8.24
C GLY A 19 -9.39 13.29 -6.83
N ASP A 20 -8.53 13.26 -5.82
CA ASP A 20 -8.90 13.10 -4.42
C ASP A 20 -9.52 14.38 -3.87
N ALA A 21 -8.98 15.55 -4.24
CA ALA A 21 -9.57 16.84 -3.92
C ALA A 21 -10.99 17.00 -4.50
N ILE A 22 -11.20 16.61 -5.77
CA ILE A 22 -12.53 16.65 -6.42
C ILE A 22 -13.51 15.70 -5.70
N ARG A 23 -13.06 14.53 -5.26
CA ARG A 23 -13.89 13.59 -4.50
C ARG A 23 -14.17 14.10 -3.09
N ALA A 24 -13.18 14.64 -2.38
CA ALA A 24 -13.35 15.23 -1.06
C ALA A 24 -14.38 16.37 -1.09
N LEU A 25 -14.34 17.22 -2.12
CA LEU A 25 -15.33 18.28 -2.35
C LEU A 25 -16.75 17.76 -2.56
N ARG A 26 -16.89 16.55 -3.10
CA ARG A 26 -18.20 15.93 -3.38
C ARG A 26 -18.73 15.15 -2.19
N ASP A 27 -17.86 14.42 -1.50
CA ASP A 27 -18.22 13.34 -0.57
C ASP A 27 -18.03 13.73 0.91
N CYS A 28 -17.37 14.86 1.22
CA CYS A 28 -17.08 15.30 2.59
C CYS A 28 -17.50 16.77 2.83
N GLU A 29 -18.06 17.07 4.01
CA GLU A 29 -18.29 18.47 4.44
C GLU A 29 -16.98 19.17 4.84
N VAL A 30 -16.05 18.43 5.42
CA VAL A 30 -14.69 18.88 5.76
C VAL A 30 -13.71 18.10 4.90
N LEU A 31 -12.96 18.80 4.04
CA LEU A 31 -12.02 18.17 3.10
C LEU A 31 -10.97 17.29 3.78
N GLY A 32 -10.60 17.63 5.01
CA GLY A 32 -9.67 16.87 5.84
C GLY A 32 -10.16 15.52 6.33
N ASP A 33 -11.44 15.22 6.12
CA ASP A 33 -12.04 13.92 6.48
C ASP A 33 -11.94 12.91 5.34
N TYR A 34 -11.48 13.34 4.17
CA TYR A 34 -11.22 12.46 3.06
C TYR A 34 -10.02 11.56 3.38
N GLU A 35 -10.28 10.25 3.45
CA GLU A 35 -9.24 9.24 3.44
C GLU A 35 -9.16 8.62 2.05
N GLU A 36 -7.94 8.46 1.54
CA GLU A 36 -7.67 7.72 0.30
C GLU A 36 -8.20 6.28 0.47
N ARG A 37 -9.15 5.89 -0.39
CA ARG A 37 -9.98 4.70 -0.19
C ARG A 37 -9.18 3.42 -0.16
N GLU A 38 -8.13 3.35 -0.98
CA GLU A 38 -7.28 2.17 -1.10
C GLU A 38 -6.46 1.99 0.18
N LEU A 39 -5.86 3.05 0.68
CA LEU A 39 -5.14 3.06 1.95
C LEU A 39 -6.06 2.72 3.12
N THR A 40 -7.29 3.27 3.17
CA THR A 40 -8.28 2.89 4.20
C THR A 40 -8.65 1.41 4.11
N PHE A 41 -8.81 0.87 2.90
CA PHE A 41 -9.07 -0.55 2.68
C PHE A 41 -7.91 -1.43 3.17
N VAL A 42 -6.68 -1.09 2.79
CA VAL A 42 -5.45 -1.78 3.19
C VAL A 42 -5.26 -1.74 4.71
N ILE A 43 -5.32 -0.54 5.32
CA ILE A 43 -5.17 -0.35 6.77
C ILE A 43 -6.21 -1.17 7.54
N ARG A 44 -7.46 -1.22 7.05
CA ARG A 44 -8.51 -2.04 7.67
C ARG A 44 -8.15 -3.53 7.64
N GLY A 45 -7.65 -4.03 6.51
CA GLY A 45 -7.20 -5.42 6.39
C GLY A 45 -6.06 -5.75 7.35
N LEU A 46 -5.07 -4.85 7.47
CA LEU A 46 -3.94 -5.03 8.39
C LEU A 46 -4.39 -5.01 9.85
N ARG A 47 -5.24 -4.06 10.26
CA ARG A 47 -5.76 -3.98 11.64
C ARG A 47 -6.51 -5.23 12.09
N GLN A 48 -7.18 -5.91 11.17
CA GLN A 48 -7.94 -7.13 11.46
C GLN A 48 -7.06 -8.39 11.44
N HIS A 49 -5.79 -8.29 11.02
CA HIS A 49 -4.93 -9.43 10.80
C HIS A 49 -4.18 -9.86 12.07
N ARG A 50 -4.50 -11.04 12.58
CA ARG A 50 -3.98 -11.58 13.86
C ARG A 50 -2.46 -11.74 13.96
N ALA A 51 -1.76 -11.82 12.82
CA ALA A 51 -0.29 -11.96 12.78
C ALA A 51 0.44 -10.63 12.88
N ILE A 52 -0.27 -9.51 12.81
CA ILE A 52 0.30 -8.16 12.89
C ILE A 52 0.18 -7.67 14.33
N THR A 53 1.27 -7.11 14.85
CA THR A 53 1.28 -6.41 16.14
C THR A 53 1.20 -4.91 15.97
N ASP A 54 1.79 -4.36 14.91
CA ASP A 54 1.73 -2.95 14.59
C ASP A 54 2.05 -2.70 13.11
N PHE A 55 1.81 -1.48 12.62
CA PHE A 55 2.22 -1.06 11.28
C PHE A 55 2.45 0.46 11.22
N THR A 56 3.34 0.90 10.34
CA THR A 56 3.69 2.31 10.15
C THR A 56 3.72 2.66 8.67
N LEU A 57 3.11 3.78 8.30
CA LEU A 57 3.24 4.34 6.95
C LEU A 57 4.63 4.95 6.80
N LEU A 58 5.43 4.44 5.85
CA LEU A 58 6.73 5.02 5.54
C LEU A 58 6.59 6.23 4.61
N ASP A 59 5.65 6.13 3.68
CA ASP A 59 5.21 7.14 2.73
C ASP A 59 3.76 6.84 2.28
N ASP A 60 3.33 7.40 1.15
CA ASP A 60 1.98 7.25 0.62
C ASP A 60 1.72 5.90 -0.07
N HIS A 61 2.75 5.10 -0.35
CA HIS A 61 2.62 3.79 -0.99
C HIS A 61 3.21 2.64 -0.18
N ARG A 62 4.09 2.90 0.80
CA ARG A 62 4.77 1.85 1.57
C ARG A 62 4.36 1.81 3.02
N ILE A 63 4.12 0.58 3.50
CA ILE A 63 3.73 0.29 4.88
C ILE A 63 4.74 -0.70 5.46
N LEU A 64 5.41 -0.32 6.55
CA LEU A 64 6.13 -1.24 7.41
C LEU A 64 5.13 -2.00 8.26
N VAL A 65 5.17 -3.33 8.20
CA VAL A 65 4.30 -4.22 8.98
C VAL A 65 5.15 -4.99 9.99
N ILE A 66 4.83 -4.81 11.27
CA ILE A 66 5.47 -5.49 12.38
C ILE A 66 4.68 -6.75 12.70
N ARG A 67 5.35 -7.90 12.59
CA ARG A 67 4.70 -9.22 12.66
C ARG A 67 5.04 -9.94 13.96
N ARG A 68 4.06 -10.69 14.49
CA ARG A 68 4.23 -11.44 15.73
C ARG A 68 5.17 -12.62 15.52
N GLY A 69 6.39 -12.51 16.06
CA GLY A 69 7.37 -13.60 16.05
C GLY A 69 7.95 -13.92 14.67
N LEU A 70 7.77 -13.03 13.69
CA LEU A 70 8.32 -13.12 12.34
C LEU A 70 9.07 -11.82 12.02
N PRO A 71 10.02 -11.83 11.07
CA PRO A 71 10.70 -10.61 10.64
C PRO A 71 9.72 -9.54 10.14
N ASP A 72 10.05 -8.26 10.27
CA ASP A 72 9.21 -7.21 9.70
C ASP A 72 9.24 -7.23 8.17
N LEU A 73 8.23 -6.64 7.54
CA LEU A 73 8.14 -6.55 6.08
C LEU A 73 7.68 -5.15 5.67
N VAL A 74 8.16 -4.69 4.53
CA VAL A 74 7.66 -3.49 3.84
C VAL A 74 6.77 -3.93 2.68
N ILE A 75 5.53 -3.45 2.70
CA ILE A 75 4.54 -3.70 1.65
C ILE A 75 4.37 -2.42 0.85
N TYR A 76 4.58 -2.50 -0.47
CA TYR A 76 4.18 -1.47 -1.43
C TYR A 76 2.73 -1.72 -1.88
N ILE A 77 1.91 -0.67 -1.86
CA ILE A 77 0.50 -0.70 -2.25
C ILE A 77 0.38 -0.26 -3.71
N GLY A 78 0.06 -1.22 -4.57
CA GLY A 78 -0.13 -1.01 -6.01
C GLY A 78 -1.60 -0.81 -6.37
N SER A 79 -1.92 0.40 -6.81
CA SER A 79 -3.26 0.86 -7.20
C SER A 79 -3.63 0.62 -8.65
N GLU A 80 -2.72 0.01 -9.40
CA GLU A 80 -2.81 -0.14 -10.83
C GLU A 80 -3.79 -1.23 -11.25
N TYR A 81 -4.42 -1.03 -12.41
CA TYR A 81 -5.40 -2.00 -12.91
C TYR A 81 -4.80 -3.38 -13.14
N GLN A 82 -3.53 -3.44 -13.56
CA GLN A 82 -2.76 -4.66 -13.69
C GLN A 82 -1.28 -4.37 -13.42
N PRO A 83 -0.62 -5.05 -12.46
CA PRO A 83 0.81 -4.94 -12.28
C PRO A 83 1.56 -5.45 -13.52
N THR A 84 2.45 -4.63 -14.07
CA THR A 84 3.32 -4.92 -15.21
C THR A 84 4.81 -4.83 -14.81
N ALA A 85 5.71 -5.36 -15.64
CA ALA A 85 7.16 -5.17 -15.45
C ALA A 85 7.57 -3.70 -15.28
N HIS A 86 6.95 -2.79 -16.06
CA HIS A 86 7.24 -1.35 -15.96
C HIS A 86 6.79 -0.76 -14.63
N SER A 87 5.61 -1.16 -14.14
CA SER A 87 5.10 -0.70 -12.85
C SER A 87 5.99 -1.09 -11.69
N VAL A 88 6.45 -2.35 -11.65
CA VAL A 88 7.34 -2.86 -10.61
C VAL A 88 8.67 -2.09 -10.62
N ARG A 89 9.28 -1.90 -11.80
CA ARG A 89 10.52 -1.09 -11.92
C ARG A 89 10.32 0.33 -11.44
N SER A 90 9.23 0.96 -11.86
CA SER A 90 8.92 2.34 -11.48
C SER A 90 8.71 2.47 -9.96
N ALA A 91 8.06 1.48 -9.34
CA ALA A 91 7.89 1.44 -7.90
C ALA A 91 9.24 1.31 -7.16
N ILE A 92 10.12 0.41 -7.62
CA ILE A 92 11.47 0.23 -7.06
C ILE A 92 12.29 1.51 -7.23
N ASP A 93 12.32 2.10 -8.42
CA ASP A 93 13.11 3.30 -8.72
C ASP A 93 12.66 4.51 -7.89
N ARG A 94 11.34 4.64 -7.67
CA ARG A 94 10.75 5.82 -7.02
C ARG A 94 10.69 5.72 -5.51
N PHE A 95 10.35 4.55 -4.97
CA PHE A 95 10.12 4.35 -3.54
C PHE A 95 11.24 3.56 -2.88
N GLY A 96 12.15 2.95 -3.64
CA GLY A 96 13.22 2.12 -3.12
C GLY A 96 12.74 0.70 -2.80
N GLN A 97 13.49 0.01 -1.94
CA GLN A 97 13.26 -1.41 -1.64
C GLN A 97 11.99 -1.63 -0.79
N PHE A 98 11.31 -2.74 -1.06
CA PHE A 98 10.18 -3.30 -0.33
C PHE A 98 10.15 -4.82 -0.55
N ASP A 99 9.41 -5.58 0.27
CA ASP A 99 9.39 -7.05 0.19
C ASP A 99 8.22 -7.60 -0.62
N ILE A 100 7.11 -6.85 -0.66
CA ILE A 100 5.89 -7.25 -1.34
C ILE A 100 5.34 -6.07 -2.16
N PHE A 101 5.08 -6.31 -3.44
CA PHE A 101 4.18 -5.48 -4.24
C PHE A 101 2.76 -6.04 -4.11
N ALA A 102 1.89 -5.34 -3.39
CA ALA A 102 0.53 -5.77 -3.13
C ALA A 102 -0.44 -5.10 -4.11
N ALA A 103 -0.95 -5.88 -5.06
CA ALA A 103 -1.99 -5.44 -5.97
C ALA A 103 -3.35 -5.43 -5.25
N THR A 104 -3.93 -4.25 -5.05
CA THR A 104 -5.18 -4.08 -4.30
C THR A 104 -6.42 -4.34 -5.12
N ASN A 105 -6.34 -4.17 -6.45
CA ASN A 105 -7.43 -4.49 -7.36
C ASN A 105 -7.65 -6.02 -7.43
N PRO A 106 -8.78 -6.56 -6.95
CA PRO A 106 -9.02 -8.01 -6.88
C PRO A 106 -9.10 -8.67 -8.26
N ASN A 107 -9.40 -7.88 -9.30
CA ASN A 107 -9.52 -8.35 -10.67
C ASN A 107 -8.19 -8.26 -11.44
N SER A 108 -7.11 -7.86 -10.77
CA SER A 108 -5.80 -7.68 -11.38
C SER A 108 -4.93 -8.92 -11.13
N ASP A 109 -4.56 -9.62 -12.19
CA ASP A 109 -3.50 -10.62 -12.15
C ASP A 109 -2.18 -9.98 -12.60
N PRO A 110 -1.11 -10.00 -11.78
CA PRO A 110 0.20 -9.54 -12.22
C PRO A 110 0.60 -10.22 -13.53
N THR A 111 1.21 -9.48 -14.45
CA THR A 111 1.77 -10.13 -15.64
C THR A 111 2.94 -11.03 -15.26
N VAL A 112 3.25 -12.00 -16.12
CA VAL A 112 4.38 -12.91 -15.91
C VAL A 112 5.68 -12.11 -15.79
N GLU A 113 5.88 -11.13 -16.67
CA GLU A 113 7.05 -10.27 -16.68
C GLU A 113 7.13 -9.38 -15.42
N ALA A 114 6.00 -9.01 -14.83
CA ALA A 114 5.97 -8.28 -13.56
C ALA A 114 6.56 -9.15 -12.43
N THR A 115 6.16 -10.42 -12.39
CA THR A 115 6.65 -11.39 -11.42
C THR A 115 8.15 -11.67 -11.63
N GLU A 116 8.58 -11.92 -12.87
CA GLU A 116 9.99 -12.17 -13.20
C GLU A 116 10.91 -11.01 -12.80
N VAL A 117 10.50 -9.78 -13.09
CA VAL A 117 11.29 -8.59 -12.72
C VAL A 117 11.36 -8.40 -11.21
N ALA A 118 10.27 -8.70 -10.49
CA ALA A 118 10.23 -8.61 -9.05
C ALA A 118 11.12 -9.66 -8.38
N GLU A 119 11.15 -10.89 -8.90
CA GLU A 119 11.98 -11.98 -8.38
C GLU A 119 13.47 -11.65 -8.41
N LEU A 120 13.95 -10.91 -9.42
CA LEU A 120 15.34 -10.43 -9.48
C LEU A 120 15.70 -9.49 -8.33
N GLY A 121 14.71 -8.80 -7.76
CA GLY A 121 14.85 -7.92 -6.60
C GLY A 121 14.41 -8.55 -5.28
N GLU A 122 14.18 -9.87 -5.25
CA GLU A 122 13.63 -10.61 -4.09
C GLU A 122 12.25 -10.08 -3.65
N ILE A 123 11.50 -9.44 -4.55
CA ILE A 123 10.17 -8.88 -4.31
C ILE A 123 9.11 -9.89 -4.72
N ARG A 124 8.09 -10.06 -3.89
CA ARG A 124 6.90 -10.86 -4.23
C ARG A 124 5.80 -9.95 -4.78
N VAL A 125 5.33 -10.20 -6.00
CA VAL A 125 4.12 -9.54 -6.52
C VAL A 125 2.91 -10.40 -6.22
N LEU A 126 2.00 -9.90 -5.39
CA LEU A 126 0.89 -10.67 -4.84
C LEU A 126 -0.42 -9.89 -4.98
N LYS A 127 -1.53 -10.59 -5.18
CA LYS A 127 -2.85 -9.99 -4.93
C LYS A 127 -2.99 -9.65 -3.46
N TRP A 128 -3.88 -8.72 -3.11
CA TRP A 128 -4.10 -8.34 -1.72
C TRP A 128 -4.45 -9.53 -0.80
N ARG A 129 -5.29 -10.45 -1.28
CA ARG A 129 -5.64 -11.66 -0.52
C ARG A 129 -4.41 -12.54 -0.23
N GLU A 130 -3.52 -12.69 -1.21
CA GLU A 130 -2.28 -13.47 -1.08
C GLU A 130 -1.27 -12.74 -0.20
N THR A 131 -1.23 -11.40 -0.27
CA THR A 131 -0.45 -10.55 0.63
C THR A 131 -0.82 -10.83 2.08
N LEU A 132 -2.12 -10.79 2.43
CA LEU A 132 -2.58 -11.11 3.78
C LEU A 132 -2.18 -12.54 4.19
N ALA A 133 -2.32 -13.52 3.29
CA ALA A 133 -1.88 -14.89 3.57
C ALA A 133 -0.35 -14.99 3.80
N ALA A 134 0.44 -14.19 3.08
CA ALA A 134 1.89 -14.15 3.22
C ALA A 134 2.36 -13.55 4.55
N LEU A 135 1.54 -12.74 5.24
CA LEU A 135 1.89 -12.18 6.54
C LEU A 135 2.03 -13.24 7.64
N HIS A 136 1.52 -14.45 7.42
CA HIS A 136 1.68 -15.60 8.31
C HIS A 136 2.98 -16.39 8.11
N LYS A 137 3.79 -16.07 7.08
CA LYS A 137 4.99 -16.81 6.67
C LYS A 137 6.22 -15.93 6.81
#